data_AF-A0A5B0RXH8-F1
#
_entry.id   AF-A0A5B0RXH8-F1
#
_cell.length_a   1.000
_cell.length_b   1.000
_cell.length_c   1.000
_cell.angle_alpha   90.00
_cell.angle_beta   90.00
_cell.angle_gamma   90.00
#
_symmetry.space_group_name_H-M   'P 1'
#
loop_
_entity.id
_entity.type
_entity.pdbx_description
1 polymer ?
#
loop_
_entity_poly.entity_id
_entity_poly.type
_entity_poly.pdbx_seq_one_letter_code
_entity_poly.pdbx_strand_id
1 'polypeptide(L)'
;MAHVAVIQGSSRGIGLSLARHLLKHTNLVVVATSRTPQEGRAQILDKLENSAKLSKRLHNLELDVQDEQSIFQAAGYVKENFGQNLRLLINVSGVLLPEKSILKIQKGEMQKTFEVSLAWNRFA
;
A
#
# COMPACT_ATOMS: atom_id res chain seq x y z
N MET A 1 12.39 -16.48 10.97
CA MET A 1 11.94 -15.12 10.60
C MET A 1 10.87 -15.22 9.53
N ALA A 2 9.83 -14.39 9.57
CA ALA A 2 8.73 -14.47 8.61
C ALA A 2 9.04 -13.69 7.33
N HIS A 3 8.65 -14.22 6.17
CA HIS A 3 8.72 -13.51 4.89
C HIS A 3 7.62 -12.46 4.81
N VAL A 4 7.97 -11.24 4.37
CA VAL A 4 7.04 -10.12 4.33
C VAL A 4 6.72 -9.69 2.90
N ALA A 5 5.45 -9.36 2.68
CA ALA A 5 4.95 -8.66 1.50
C ALA A 5 4.47 -7.28 1.91
N VAL A 6 4.96 -6.24 1.22
CA VAL A 6 4.51 -4.86 1.39
C VAL A 6 3.58 -4.52 0.23
N ILE A 7 2.37 -4.05 0.55
CA ILE A 7 1.39 -3.58 -0.44
C ILE A 7 1.12 -2.11 -0.16
N GLN A 8 1.61 -1.27 -1.05
CA GLN A 8 1.41 0.16 -1.02
C GLN A 8 0.05 0.48 -1.67
N GLY A 9 -0.82 1.19 -0.96
CA GLY A 9 -2.15 1.58 -1.46
C GLY A 9 -3.19 0.48 -1.31
N SER A 10 -3.42 0.03 -0.08
CA SER A 10 -4.17 -1.20 0.23
C SER A 10 -5.55 -0.99 0.89
N SER A 11 -6.00 0.26 1.05
CA SER A 11 -7.30 0.54 1.67
C SER A 11 -8.51 0.28 0.76
N ARG A 12 -8.31 0.17 -0.55
CA ARG A 12 -9.38 -0.06 -1.55
C ARG A 12 -8.86 -0.70 -2.84
N GLY A 13 -9.78 -1.11 -3.71
CA GLY A 13 -9.48 -1.57 -5.06
C GLY A 13 -8.54 -2.78 -5.14
N ILE A 14 -7.54 -2.69 -6.03
CA ILE A 14 -6.61 -3.79 -6.30
C ILE A 14 -5.74 -4.10 -5.08
N GLY A 15 -5.20 -3.08 -4.39
CA GLY A 15 -4.32 -3.29 -3.24
C GLY A 15 -5.03 -3.95 -2.07
N LEU A 16 -6.29 -3.59 -1.83
CA LEU A 16 -7.16 -4.26 -0.86
C LEU A 16 -7.35 -5.75 -1.21
N SER A 17 -7.66 -6.02 -2.48
CA SER A 17 -7.90 -7.39 -2.96
C SER A 17 -6.64 -8.25 -2.85
N LEU A 18 -5.48 -7.69 -3.19
CA LEU A 18 -4.17 -8.34 -3.06
C LEU A 18 -3.83 -8.62 -1.59
N ALA A 19 -4.05 -7.68 -0.68
CA ALA A 19 -3.81 -7.88 0.76
C ALA A 19 -4.64 -9.05 1.29
N ARG A 20 -5.94 -9.09 0.94
CA ARG A 20 -6.84 -10.19 1.32
C ARG A 20 -6.40 -11.52 0.71
N HIS A 21 -5.99 -11.51 -0.56
CA HIS A 21 -5.52 -12.71 -1.25
C HIS A 21 -4.25 -13.28 -0.60
N LEU A 22 -3.24 -12.45 -0.36
CA LEU A 22 -2.00 -12.89 0.28
C LEU A 22 -2.24 -13.41 1.71
N LEU A 23 -3.13 -12.77 2.48
CA LEU A 23 -3.52 -13.27 3.79
C LEU A 23 -4.20 -14.63 3.71
N LYS A 24 -5.08 -14.88 2.74
CA LYS A 24 -5.81 -16.16 2.63
C LYS A 24 -4.94 -17.30 2.12
N HIS A 25 -4.08 -17.04 1.15
CA HIS A 25 -3.45 -18.09 0.35
C HIS A 25 -1.95 -18.26 0.62
N THR A 26 -1.36 -17.45 1.50
CA THR A 26 0.06 -17.54 1.83
C THR A 26 0.30 -17.42 3.34
N ASN A 27 1.50 -17.81 3.75
CA ASN A 27 2.00 -17.63 5.11
C ASN A 27 2.80 -16.33 5.29
N LEU A 28 2.77 -15.42 4.30
CA LEU A 28 3.48 -14.14 4.39
C LEU A 28 2.91 -13.26 5.49
N VAL A 29 3.76 -12.48 6.14
CA VAL A 29 3.33 -11.29 6.87
C VAL A 29 2.97 -10.23 5.83
N VAL A 30 1.82 -9.60 5.97
CA VAL A 30 1.34 -8.57 5.04
C VAL A 30 1.46 -7.21 5.72
N VAL A 31 2.26 -6.33 5.15
CA VAL A 31 2.35 -4.92 5.51
C VAL A 31 1.53 -4.14 4.49
N ALA A 32 0.36 -3.70 4.91
CA ALA A 32 -0.60 -2.95 4.12
C ALA A 32 -0.43 -1.46 4.42
N THR A 33 -0.15 -0.62 3.42
CA THR A 33 -0.03 0.83 3.64
C THR A 33 -1.20 1.61 3.06
N SER A 34 -1.55 2.71 3.73
CA SER A 34 -2.59 3.66 3.30
C SER A 34 -2.47 4.94 4.12
N ARG A 35 -3.08 6.04 3.64
CA ARG A 35 -3.17 7.30 4.41
C ARG A 35 -3.99 7.17 5.70
N THR A 36 -4.93 6.22 5.78
CA THR A 36 -5.76 5.95 6.96
C THR A 36 -5.63 4.48 7.39
N PRO A 37 -4.56 4.11 8.13
CA PRO A 37 -4.23 2.72 8.44
C PRO A 37 -5.34 1.94 9.12
N GLN A 38 -6.08 2.57 10.02
CA GLN A 38 -7.17 1.96 10.79
C GLN A 38 -8.34 1.59 9.88
N GLU A 39 -8.71 2.48 8.95
CA GLU A 39 -9.73 2.21 7.94
C GLU A 39 -9.28 1.10 6.98
N GLY A 40 -8.04 1.16 6.50
CA GLY A 40 -7.46 0.12 5.65
C GLY A 40 -7.47 -1.25 6.32
N ARG A 41 -7.14 -1.30 7.62
CA ARG A 41 -7.21 -2.53 8.42
C ARG A 41 -8.61 -3.09 8.47
N ALA A 42 -9.60 -2.25 8.76
CA ALA A 42 -11.00 -2.65 8.83
C ALA A 42 -11.48 -3.21 7.49
N GLN A 43 -11.18 -2.53 6.37
CA GLN A 43 -11.55 -2.98 5.02
C GLN A 43 -10.91 -4.32 4.65
N ILE A 44 -9.62 -4.52 4.97
CA ILE A 44 -8.92 -5.77 4.66
C ILE A 44 -9.53 -6.93 5.43
N LEU A 45 -9.80 -6.75 6.72
CA LEU A 45 -10.31 -7.82 7.59
C LEU A 45 -11.82 -8.04 7.47
N ASP A 46 -12.55 -7.11 6.86
CA ASP A 46 -14.00 -7.23 6.68
C ASP A 46 -14.36 -8.54 5.97
N LYS A 47 -15.37 -9.24 6.50
CA LYS A 47 -15.90 -10.50 5.95
C LYS A 47 -14.84 -11.57 5.63
N LEU A 48 -13.70 -11.56 6.31
CA LEU A 48 -12.70 -12.62 6.20
C LEU A 48 -12.95 -13.71 7.24
N GLU A 49 -13.07 -14.95 6.77
CA GLU A 49 -13.00 -16.12 7.65
C GLU A 49 -11.65 -16.15 8.38
N ASN A 50 -11.67 -16.55 9.66
CA ASN A 50 -10.47 -16.57 10.51
C ASN A 50 -9.79 -15.20 10.66
N SER A 51 -10.54 -14.10 10.56
CA SER A 51 -10.01 -12.72 10.69
C SER A 51 -9.13 -12.51 11.92
N ALA A 52 -9.45 -13.12 13.07
CA ALA A 52 -8.65 -13.06 14.29
C ALA A 52 -7.25 -13.70 14.15
N LYS A 53 -7.10 -14.75 13.32
CA LYS A 53 -5.80 -15.36 13.01
C LYS A 53 -5.06 -14.53 11.96
N LEU A 54 -5.77 -14.08 10.93
CA LEU A 54 -5.20 -13.28 9.84
C LEU A 54 -4.70 -11.91 10.34
N SER A 55 -5.40 -11.31 11.29
CA SER A 55 -5.05 -10.00 11.86
C SER A 55 -3.69 -9.99 12.57
N LYS A 56 -3.21 -11.15 13.05
CA LYS A 56 -1.88 -11.31 13.66
C LYS A 56 -0.74 -11.23 12.64
N ARG A 57 -1.02 -11.48 11.36
CA ARG A 57 -0.06 -11.35 10.24
C ARG A 57 -0.24 -10.08 9.43
N LEU A 58 -1.21 -9.24 9.79
CA LEU A 58 -1.50 -8.00 9.09
C LEU A 58 -0.96 -6.82 9.90
N HIS A 59 -0.04 -6.07 9.31
CA HIS A 59 0.42 -4.77 9.80
C HIS A 59 -0.17 -3.69 8.89
N ASN A 60 -0.70 -2.62 9.48
CA ASN A 60 -1.20 -1.47 8.73
C ASN A 60 -0.35 -0.26 9.08
N LEU A 61 0.28 0.36 8.08
CA LEU A 61 1.15 1.52 8.26
C LEU A 61 0.60 2.73 7.51
N GLU A 62 0.84 3.90 8.08
CA GLU A 62 0.60 5.16 7.40
C GLU A 62 1.62 5.34 6.28
N LEU A 63 1.16 5.72 5.10
CA LEU A 63 2.00 6.11 3.98
C LEU A 63 1.19 7.02 3.05
N ASP A 64 1.67 8.26 2.89
CA ASP A 64 1.28 9.15 1.80
C ASP A 64 2.43 9.22 0.81
N VAL A 65 2.18 8.85 -0.45
CA VAL A 65 3.19 8.82 -1.51
C VAL A 65 3.73 10.21 -1.87
N GLN A 66 3.03 11.27 -1.46
CA GLN A 66 3.48 12.67 -1.61
C GLN A 66 4.28 13.18 -0.41
N ASP A 67 4.33 12.43 0.69
CA ASP A 67 5.09 12.78 1.89
C ASP A 67 6.26 11.83 2.08
N GLU A 68 7.45 12.32 1.74
CA GLU A 68 8.72 11.58 1.87
C GLU A 68 9.01 11.15 3.30
N GLN A 69 8.57 11.90 4.31
CA GLN A 69 8.79 11.53 5.70
C GLN A 69 7.95 10.30 6.06
N SER A 70 6.67 10.26 5.65
CA SER A 70 5.80 9.10 5.86
C SER A 70 6.36 7.82 5.20
N ILE A 71 6.93 8.00 4.01
CA ILE A 71 7.66 7.01 3.22
C ILE A 71 8.83 6.42 4.01
N PHE A 72 9.70 7.29 4.55
CA PHE A 72 10.87 6.86 5.30
C PHE A 72 10.49 6.16 6.61
N GLN A 73 9.44 6.62 7.28
CA GLN A 73 8.92 5.97 8.49
C GLN A 73 8.41 4.56 8.20
N ALA A 74 7.64 4.38 7.12
CA ALA A 74 7.14 3.07 6.72
C ALA A 74 8.29 2.12 6.34
N ALA A 75 9.27 2.61 5.58
CA ALA A 75 10.46 1.83 5.21
C ALA A 75 11.31 1.46 6.44
N GLY A 76 11.51 2.40 7.37
CA GLY A 76 12.20 2.19 8.64
C GLY A 76 11.52 1.11 9.48
N TYR A 77 10.20 1.21 9.65
CA TYR A 77 9.42 0.19 10.35
C TYR A 77 9.61 -1.20 9.74
N VAL A 78 9.52 -1.32 8.41
CA VAL A 78 9.69 -2.62 7.73
C VAL A 78 11.10 -3.17 7.96
N LYS A 79 12.12 -2.33 7.85
CA LYS A 79 13.53 -2.70 8.08
C LYS A 79 13.78 -3.14 9.52
N GLU A 80 13.26 -2.43 10.50
CA GLU A 80 13.43 -2.72 11.92
C GLU A 80 12.69 -4.00 12.35
N ASN A 81 11.46 -4.21 11.87
CA ASN A 81 10.62 -5.32 12.31
C ASN A 81 10.84 -6.62 11.51
N PHE A 82 11.27 -6.52 10.24
CA PHE A 82 11.39 -7.68 9.34
C PHE A 82 12.79 -7.87 8.75
N GLY A 83 13.69 -6.90 8.85
CA GLY A 83 15.05 -6.99 8.34
C GLY A 83 15.10 -7.21 6.82
N GLN A 84 15.94 -8.15 6.37
CA GLN A 84 16.13 -8.47 4.94
C GLN A 84 15.10 -9.48 4.39
N ASN A 85 13.97 -9.69 5.07
CA ASN A 85 12.98 -10.72 4.69
C ASN A 85 11.87 -10.23 3.75
N LEU A 86 12.03 -9.06 3.14
CA LEU A 86 11.11 -8.54 2.13
C LEU A 86 11.19 -9.42 0.87
N ARG A 87 10.09 -10.11 0.56
CA ARG A 87 9.98 -10.98 -0.62
C ARG A 87 9.16 -10.38 -1.74
N LEU A 88 8.30 -9.43 -1.42
CA LEU A 88 7.36 -8.84 -2.36
C LEU A 88 7.07 -7.39 -1.98
N LEU A 89 7.21 -6.48 -2.94
CA LEU A 89 6.76 -5.10 -2.86
C LEU A 89 5.80 -4.84 -4.03
N ILE A 90 4.60 -4.37 -3.72
CA ILE A 90 3.58 -4.05 -4.74
C ILE A 90 3.16 -2.60 -4.56
N ASN A 91 3.43 -1.77 -5.58
CA ASN A 91 3.01 -0.38 -5.64
C ASN A 91 1.69 -0.27 -6.40
N VAL A 92 0.59 0.02 -5.69
CA VAL A 92 -0.76 0.06 -6.27
C VAL A 92 -1.35 1.46 -6.32
N SER A 93 -0.82 2.43 -5.55
CA SER A 93 -1.38 3.78 -5.60
C SER A 93 -1.23 4.41 -6.98
N GLY A 94 -2.35 4.93 -7.47
CA GLY A 94 -2.42 5.77 -8.64
C GLY A 94 -3.65 6.66 -8.52
N VAL A 95 -3.60 7.80 -9.20
CA VAL A 95 -4.75 8.70 -9.33
C VAL A 95 -5.05 8.89 -10.81
N LEU A 96 -6.33 8.87 -11.15
CA LEU A 96 -6.82 9.29 -12.45
C LEU A 96 -7.59 10.60 -12.26
N LEU A 97 -7.08 11.67 -12.86
CA LEU A 97 -7.82 12.92 -13.02
C LEU A 97 -8.37 12.91 -14.45
N PRO A 98 -9.65 12.53 -14.65
CA PRO A 98 -10.16 12.21 -15.96
C PRO A 98 -10.30 13.47 -16.80
N GLU A 99 -9.78 13.43 -18.03
CA GLU A 99 -10.11 14.41 -19.05
C GLU A 99 -10.51 13.80 -20.39
N LYS A 100 -11.48 14.42 -21.06
CA LYS A 100 -12.06 13.89 -22.31
C LYS A 100 -11.20 14.17 -23.54
N SER A 101 -10.22 15.06 -23.42
CA SER A 101 -9.32 15.43 -24.51
C SER A 101 -7.96 15.84 -23.95
N ILE A 102 -6.89 15.43 -24.64
CA ILE A 102 -5.52 15.81 -24.29
C ILE A 102 -5.32 17.33 -24.28
N LEU A 103 -6.06 18.06 -25.12
CA LEU A 103 -6.00 19.51 -25.21
C LEU A 103 -6.58 20.23 -23.99
N LYS A 104 -7.35 19.51 -23.15
CA LYS A 104 -7.99 20.06 -21.94
C LYS A 104 -7.22 19.75 -20.66
N ILE A 105 -6.18 18.91 -20.74
CA ILE A 105 -5.40 18.53 -19.57
C ILE A 105 -4.69 19.76 -19.03
N GLN A 106 -4.95 20.09 -17.77
CA GLN A 106 -4.23 21.17 -17.11
C GLN A 106 -2.88 20.67 -16.61
N LYS A 107 -1.86 21.54 -16.70
CA LYS A 107 -0.52 21.24 -16.21
C LYS A 107 -0.52 20.71 -14.76
N GLY A 108 -1.31 21.33 -13.88
CA GLY A 108 -1.38 20.93 -12.48
C GLY A 108 -1.96 19.52 -12.27
N GLU A 109 -2.95 19.13 -13.06
CA GLU A 109 -3.54 17.79 -12.99
C GLU A 109 -2.59 16.72 -13.52
N MET A 110 -1.87 17.04 -14.60
CA MET A 110 -0.79 16.20 -15.10
C MET A 110 0.28 16.03 -14.02
N GLN A 111 0.84 17.12 -13.49
CA GLN A 111 1.87 17.08 -12.45
C GLN A 111 1.44 16.23 -11.25
N LYS A 112 0.22 16.43 -10.75
CA LYS A 112 -0.33 15.64 -9.63
C LYS A 112 -0.43 14.15 -9.94
N THR A 113 -0.82 13.79 -11.17
CA THR A 113 -0.88 12.39 -11.60
C THR A 113 0.50 11.75 -11.61
N PHE A 114 1.52 12.46 -12.11
CA PHE A 114 2.91 12.02 -12.12
C PHE A 114 3.48 11.90 -10.70
N GLU A 115 3.24 12.89 -9.83
CA GLU A 115 3.71 12.88 -8.44
C GLU A 115 3.19 11.67 -7.67
N VAL A 116 1.89 11.39 -7.74
CA VAL A 116 1.27 10.27 -7.03
C VAL A 116 1.69 8.91 -7.58
N SER A 117 1.78 8.77 -8.91
CA SER A 117 1.90 7.46 -9.56
C SER A 117 3.35 7.06 -9.86
N LEU A 118 4.29 8.02 -9.91
CA LEU A 118 5.67 7.77 -10.34
C LEU A 118 6.71 8.21 -9.32
N ALA A 119 6.53 9.34 -8.62
CA ALA A 119 7.60 9.93 -7.82
C ALA A 119 8.05 9.02 -6.65
N TRP A 120 7.15 8.21 -6.09
CA TRP A 120 7.47 7.26 -5.02
C TRP A 120 8.37 6.10 -5.47
N ASN A 121 8.35 5.70 -6.75
CA ASN A 121 9.14 4.56 -7.22
C ASN A 121 10.65 4.76 -7.07
N ARG A 122 11.11 5.99 -6.82
CA ARG A 122 12.52 6.28 -6.50
C ARG A 122 13.00 5.69 -5.17
N PHE A 123 12.07 5.25 -4.31
CA PHE A 123 12.33 4.73 -2.97
C PHE A 123 12.10 3.22 -2.83
N ALA A 124 11.68 2.56 -3.91
CA ALA A 124 11.48 1.11 -3.99
C ALA A 124 12.77 0.41 -4.43
#